data_AF-A0A968H2Z0-F1
#
_entry.id   AF-A0A968H2Z0-F1
#
_cell.length_a   1.000
_cell.length_b   1.000
_cell.length_c   1.000
_cell.angle_alpha   90.00
_cell.angle_beta   90.00
_cell.angle_gamma   90.00
#
_symmetry.space_group_name_H-M   'P 1'
#
loop_
_entity.id
_entity.type
_entity.pdbx_description
1 polymer ?
#
loop_
_entity_poly.entity_id
_entity_poly.type
_entity_poly.pdbx_seq_one_letter_code
_entity_poly.pdbx_strand_id
1 'polypeptide(L)'
;MKKQRFMIGAVLFWCILAVSGAAWCGDNGNGTVTVNGLVWLKDAGCLGEMDWRDAMARPKSLAHGQCGLTDNSRPGDWRLPDLNELRDVYSSKSQFERVRKFPYWSSSTHYTGSRISTLAWAVFMNSGYMYGKSMGTPLCVWPVRGGRPGMAQ
;
A
#
# COMPACT_ATOMS: atom_id res chain seq x y z
N MET A 1 -19.80 70.45 -3.11
CA MET A 1 -19.14 69.39 -3.91
C MET A 1 -19.04 68.13 -3.04
N LYS A 2 -20.15 67.40 -2.88
CA LYS A 2 -20.45 66.06 -3.45
C LYS A 2 -19.44 64.95 -3.11
N LYS A 3 -19.70 64.33 -1.94
CA LYS A 3 -19.85 62.89 -1.65
C LYS A 3 -18.61 61.99 -1.79
N GLN A 4 -18.00 61.74 -0.63
CA GLN A 4 -17.27 60.55 -0.23
C GLN A 4 -18.08 59.28 -0.58
N ARG A 5 -17.47 58.37 -1.34
CA ARG A 5 -18.05 57.08 -1.72
C ARG A 5 -17.31 55.98 -0.99
N PHE A 6 -17.99 55.39 0.00
CA PHE A 6 -17.71 54.07 0.53
C PHE A 6 -17.73 53.06 -0.63
N MET A 7 -16.62 52.35 -0.85
CA MET A 7 -16.62 51.12 -1.63
C MET A 7 -16.53 49.94 -0.67
N ILE A 8 -17.70 49.42 -0.31
CA ILE A 8 -17.88 48.06 0.16
C ILE A 8 -18.03 47.20 -1.09
N GLY A 9 -17.21 46.15 -1.21
CA GLY A 9 -17.50 44.99 -2.07
C GLY A 9 -16.72 44.89 -3.38
N ALA A 10 -15.75 43.98 -3.41
CA ALA A 10 -15.49 43.12 -4.57
C ALA A 10 -14.61 41.92 -4.17
N VAL A 11 -15.25 40.74 -4.08
CA VAL A 11 -14.76 39.44 -4.57
C VAL A 11 -13.47 38.91 -3.90
N LEU A 12 -13.55 38.12 -2.82
CA LEU A 12 -13.72 36.66 -2.90
C LEU A 12 -13.03 35.99 -4.11
N PHE A 13 -11.72 36.08 -4.29
CA PHE A 13 -11.00 35.08 -5.09
C PHE A 13 -9.46 35.11 -4.97
N TRP A 14 -8.90 34.87 -3.79
CA TRP A 14 -7.57 34.25 -3.69
C TRP A 14 -7.20 33.89 -2.25
N CYS A 15 -7.74 32.75 -1.81
CA CYS A 15 -7.09 31.83 -0.87
C CYS A 15 -7.91 30.54 -0.80
N ILE A 16 -8.17 29.94 -1.97
CA ILE A 16 -8.37 28.48 -2.04
C ILE A 16 -7.11 27.91 -2.65
N LEU A 17 -5.97 28.12 -1.98
CA LEU A 17 -4.83 27.24 -2.24
C LEU A 17 -5.09 25.98 -1.42
N ALA A 18 -5.55 24.96 -2.14
CA ALA A 18 -5.62 23.57 -1.73
C ALA A 18 -6.54 23.25 -0.54
N VAL A 19 -7.84 23.07 -0.83
CA VAL A 19 -8.51 21.87 -0.28
C VAL A 19 -7.97 20.67 -1.09
N SER A 20 -6.72 20.31 -0.87
CA SER A 20 -6.17 19.06 -1.41
C SER A 20 -6.17 18.05 -0.28
N GLY A 21 -7.19 17.21 -0.27
CA GLY A 21 -7.28 16.07 0.62
C GLY A 21 -8.13 16.38 1.84
N ALA A 22 -9.44 16.15 1.72
CA ALA A 22 -10.06 15.40 2.79
C ALA A 22 -9.20 14.13 2.94
N ALA A 23 -8.34 14.08 3.96
CA ALA A 23 -7.66 12.86 4.34
C ALA A 23 -8.77 11.89 4.78
N TRP A 24 -9.28 11.12 3.83
CA TRP A 24 -10.08 9.93 4.13
C TRP A 24 -9.22 9.10 5.09
N CYS A 25 -9.75 8.77 6.27
CA CYS A 25 -9.01 8.19 7.39
C CYS A 25 -7.98 7.14 6.90
N GLY A 26 -6.70 7.51 6.86
CA GLY A 26 -5.60 6.66 6.41
C GLY A 26 -4.80 7.15 5.19
N ASP A 27 -5.37 7.91 4.24
CA ASP A 27 -4.61 8.41 3.08
C ASP A 27 -3.63 9.52 3.50
N ASN A 28 -2.34 9.34 3.20
CA ASN A 28 -1.28 10.26 3.56
C ASN A 28 -1.01 11.33 2.49
N GLY A 29 -1.70 11.29 1.34
CA GLY A 29 -1.55 12.28 0.26
C GLY A 29 -0.21 12.21 -0.48
N ASN A 30 0.58 11.15 -0.27
CA ASN A 30 1.94 11.00 -0.79
C ASN A 30 2.19 9.66 -1.50
N GLY A 31 1.12 9.06 -2.02
CA GLY A 31 1.15 7.72 -2.62
C GLY A 31 1.12 6.57 -1.59
N THR A 32 0.86 6.86 -0.32
CA THR A 32 0.76 5.85 0.74
C THR A 32 -0.53 5.97 1.55
N VAL A 33 -0.95 4.85 2.15
CA VAL A 33 -2.09 4.77 3.07
C VAL A 33 -1.63 4.10 4.37
N THR A 34 -2.02 4.66 5.51
CA THR A 34 -1.76 4.11 6.84
C THR A 34 -2.95 3.29 7.31
N VAL A 35 -2.74 1.98 7.53
CA VAL A 35 -3.75 1.05 8.06
C VAL A 35 -3.11 0.24 9.19
N ASN A 36 -3.76 0.21 10.35
CA ASN A 36 -3.31 -0.55 11.54
C ASN A 36 -1.86 -0.25 11.96
N GLY A 37 -1.42 1.01 11.84
CA GLY A 37 -0.06 1.44 12.20
C GLY A 37 1.03 1.05 11.20
N LEU A 38 0.64 0.51 10.04
CA LEU A 38 1.52 0.18 8.92
C LEU A 38 1.29 1.14 7.77
N VAL A 39 2.35 1.45 7.03
CA VAL A 39 2.29 2.30 5.83
C VAL A 39 2.34 1.41 4.60
N TRP A 40 1.32 1.51 3.76
CA TRP A 40 1.12 0.69 2.57
C TRP A 40 1.26 1.52 1.31
N LEU A 41 1.74 0.90 0.24
CA LEU A 41 1.70 1.53 -1.09
C LEU A 41 0.24 1.69 -1.54
N LYS A 42 -0.14 2.89 -1.96
CA LYS A 42 -1.54 3.19 -2.34
C LYS A 42 -1.97 2.45 -3.61
N ASP A 43 -1.12 2.39 -4.63
CA ASP A 43 -1.34 1.60 -5.84
C ASP A 43 -0.87 0.16 -5.64
N ALA A 44 -1.81 -0.72 -5.25
CA ALA A 44 -1.57 -2.14 -5.03
C ALA A 44 -1.17 -2.90 -6.31
N GLY A 45 -1.43 -2.32 -7.47
CA GLY A 45 -1.11 -2.89 -8.76
C GLY A 45 0.24 -2.44 -9.32
N CYS A 46 0.98 -1.55 -8.65
CA CYS A 46 2.17 -0.93 -9.25
C CYS A 46 3.29 -1.95 -9.56
N LEU A 47 3.54 -2.89 -8.64
CA LEU A 47 4.64 -3.85 -8.80
C LEU A 47 4.27 -5.04 -9.70
N GLY A 48 2.99 -5.23 -10.02
CA GLY A 48 2.52 -6.33 -10.86
C GLY A 48 2.61 -7.70 -10.20
N GLU A 49 2.79 -8.73 -11.02
CA GLU A 49 2.91 -10.12 -10.59
C GLU A 49 4.33 -10.63 -10.78
N MET A 50 4.81 -11.45 -9.84
CA MET A 50 6.10 -12.13 -9.94
C MET A 50 6.13 -13.39 -9.06
N ASP A 51 7.16 -14.21 -9.26
CA ASP A 51 7.40 -15.36 -8.39
C ASP A 51 7.73 -14.91 -6.95
N TRP A 52 7.65 -15.83 -6.00
CA TRP A 52 7.80 -15.51 -4.59
C TRP A 52 9.20 -14.97 -4.23
N ARG A 53 10.25 -15.47 -4.90
CA ARG A 53 11.62 -15.02 -4.66
C ARG A 53 11.78 -13.57 -5.09
N ASP A 54 11.27 -13.24 -6.26
CA ASP A 54 11.31 -11.88 -6.78
C ASP A 54 10.38 -10.96 -5.98
N ALA A 55 9.23 -11.47 -5.49
CA ALA A 55 8.31 -10.75 -4.61
C ALA A 55 8.94 -10.38 -3.27
N MET A 56 9.86 -11.18 -2.75
CA MET A 56 10.64 -10.88 -1.54
C MET A 56 11.71 -9.80 -1.78
N ALA A 57 12.18 -9.64 -3.02
CA ALA A 57 13.26 -8.72 -3.37
C ALA A 57 12.75 -7.37 -3.90
N ARG A 58 11.73 -7.38 -4.77
CA ARG A 58 11.26 -6.20 -5.51
C ARG A 58 10.80 -5.04 -4.62
N PRO A 59 10.04 -5.26 -3.52
CA PRO A 59 9.67 -4.18 -2.60
C PRO A 59 10.88 -3.45 -2.05
N LYS A 60 11.99 -4.13 -1.76
CA LYS A 60 13.21 -3.50 -1.22
C LYS A 60 13.85 -2.48 -2.15
N SER A 61 13.55 -2.55 -3.45
CA SER A 61 14.02 -1.57 -4.43
C SER A 61 13.03 -0.42 -4.68
N LEU A 62 11.87 -0.43 -4.03
CA LEU A 62 10.87 0.64 -4.12
C LEU A 62 11.35 1.87 -3.35
N ALA A 63 11.15 3.05 -3.93
CA ALA A 63 11.55 4.32 -3.34
C ALA A 63 10.69 5.48 -3.84
N HIS A 64 10.89 6.65 -3.24
CA HIS A 64 10.36 7.93 -3.70
C HIS A 64 10.50 8.12 -5.21
N GLY A 65 9.48 8.69 -5.85
CA GLY A 65 9.41 8.92 -7.29
C GLY A 65 8.93 7.71 -8.09
N GLN A 66 8.76 6.54 -7.48
CA GLN A 66 8.18 5.35 -8.11
C GLN A 66 6.75 5.13 -7.63
N CYS A 67 5.90 4.51 -8.45
CA CYS A 67 4.54 4.12 -8.04
C CYS A 67 3.69 5.26 -7.44
N GLY A 68 3.92 6.52 -7.86
CA GLY A 68 3.24 7.69 -7.31
C GLY A 68 3.70 8.12 -5.92
N LEU A 69 4.81 7.55 -5.40
CA LEU A 69 5.35 7.89 -4.09
C LEU A 69 6.00 9.27 -4.08
N THR A 70 5.57 10.09 -3.13
CA THR A 70 6.20 11.38 -2.77
C THR A 70 6.58 11.43 -1.28
N ASP A 71 6.77 10.26 -0.67
CA ASP A 71 6.89 10.05 0.79
C ASP A 71 8.32 10.06 1.35
N ASN A 72 9.31 10.44 0.52
CA ASN A 72 10.75 10.39 0.79
C ASN A 72 11.30 8.99 1.17
N SER A 73 10.59 7.91 0.85
CA SER A 73 11.09 6.55 1.06
C SER A 73 12.33 6.26 0.22
N ARG A 74 13.18 5.39 0.73
CA ARG A 74 14.44 4.96 0.14
C ARG A 74 14.41 3.44 -0.13
N PRO A 75 15.27 2.95 -1.04
CA PRO A 75 15.48 1.51 -1.16
C PRO A 75 15.83 0.90 0.20
N GLY A 76 15.16 -0.19 0.55
CA GLY A 76 15.26 -0.87 1.83
C GLY A 76 14.13 -0.57 2.82
N ASP A 77 13.38 0.51 2.64
CA ASP A 77 12.29 0.88 3.55
C ASP A 77 11.08 -0.06 3.42
N TRP A 78 10.85 -0.56 2.21
CA TRP A 78 9.69 -1.36 1.86
C TRP A 78 9.99 -2.86 1.88
N ARG A 79 9.02 -3.63 2.36
CA ARG A 79 9.08 -5.10 2.39
C ARG A 79 7.79 -5.73 1.90
N LEU A 80 7.85 -7.03 1.63
CA LEU A 80 6.66 -7.84 1.46
C LEU A 80 5.96 -7.99 2.84
N PRO A 81 4.63 -7.86 2.90
CA PRO A 81 3.86 -8.03 4.13
C PRO A 81 3.85 -9.48 4.57
N ASP A 82 3.71 -9.70 5.87
CA ASP A 82 3.44 -11.03 6.40
C ASP A 82 1.96 -11.42 6.18
N LEU A 83 1.63 -12.67 6.53
CA LEU A 83 0.29 -13.22 6.29
C LEU A 83 -0.79 -12.49 7.10
N ASN A 84 -0.48 -12.10 8.33
CA ASN A 84 -1.43 -11.41 9.20
C ASN A 84 -1.66 -9.99 8.69
N GLU A 85 -0.62 -9.28 8.27
CA GLU A 85 -0.73 -7.93 7.73
C GLU A 85 -1.60 -7.88 6.47
N LEU A 86 -1.45 -8.86 5.56
CA LEU A 86 -2.33 -8.98 4.38
C LEU A 86 -3.78 -9.28 4.74
N ARG A 87 -4.00 -10.13 5.75
CA ARG A 87 -5.34 -10.41 6.25
C ARG A 87 -5.97 -9.15 6.86
N ASP A 88 -5.18 -8.37 7.59
CA ASP A 88 -5.69 -7.20 8.30
C ASP A 88 -5.99 -6.05 7.33
N VAL A 89 -5.18 -5.86 6.28
CA VAL A 89 -5.44 -4.82 5.26
C VAL A 89 -6.62 -5.15 4.35
N TYR A 90 -6.99 -6.42 4.19
CA TYR A 90 -8.10 -6.85 3.34
C TYR A 90 -9.42 -6.12 3.64
N SER A 91 -9.71 -5.83 4.92
CA SER A 91 -10.91 -5.12 5.36
C SER A 91 -10.91 -3.64 4.94
N SER A 92 -9.73 -3.06 4.72
CA SER A 92 -9.52 -1.66 4.34
C SER A 92 -9.14 -1.48 2.87
N LYS A 93 -9.18 -2.54 2.05
CA LYS A 93 -8.73 -2.52 0.64
C LYS A 93 -9.44 -1.46 -0.24
N SER A 94 -10.62 -0.98 0.15
CA SER A 94 -11.34 0.09 -0.57
C SER A 94 -10.67 1.45 -0.47
N GLN A 95 -9.72 1.64 0.44
CA GLN A 95 -8.91 2.85 0.57
C GLN A 95 -7.77 2.94 -0.47
N PHE A 96 -7.58 1.86 -1.24
CA PHE A 96 -6.44 1.67 -2.11
C PHE A 96 -6.83 1.63 -3.58
N GLU A 97 -5.85 1.89 -4.43
CA GLU A 97 -6.03 1.95 -5.88
C GLU A 97 -5.56 0.64 -6.53
N ARG A 98 -6.21 0.29 -7.64
CA ARG A 98 -5.84 -0.87 -8.48
C ARG A 98 -5.69 -2.20 -7.71
N VAL A 99 -6.41 -2.36 -6.60
CA VAL A 99 -6.47 -3.65 -5.88
C VAL A 99 -7.08 -4.69 -6.79
N ARG A 100 -6.24 -5.61 -7.25
CA ARG A 100 -6.66 -6.76 -8.05
C ARG A 100 -7.39 -7.79 -7.18
N LYS A 101 -8.32 -8.53 -7.79
CA LYS A 101 -9.06 -9.64 -7.13
C LYS A 101 -8.21 -10.91 -6.92
N PHE A 102 -7.03 -10.94 -7.57
CA PHE A 102 -6.08 -12.04 -7.53
C PHE A 102 -5.38 -12.14 -6.17
N PRO A 103 -4.74 -13.28 -5.89
CA PRO A 103 -4.00 -13.47 -4.65
C PRO A 103 -2.72 -12.64 -4.61
N TYR A 104 -2.35 -12.22 -3.39
CA TYR A 104 -1.14 -11.46 -3.10
C TYR A 104 -0.19 -12.29 -2.25
N TRP A 105 1.10 -12.23 -2.57
CA TRP A 105 2.14 -12.94 -1.84
C TRP A 105 2.36 -12.39 -0.43
N SER A 106 2.47 -13.29 0.54
CA SER A 106 2.99 -13.03 1.88
C SER A 106 4.48 -13.38 1.96
N SER A 107 5.22 -12.75 2.87
CA SER A 107 6.59 -13.17 3.24
C SER A 107 6.64 -14.46 4.07
N SER A 108 5.50 -14.99 4.53
CA SER A 108 5.43 -16.19 5.36
C SER A 108 5.55 -17.47 4.52
N THR A 109 6.47 -18.35 4.89
CA THR A 109 6.61 -19.69 4.28
C THR A 109 5.47 -20.63 4.70
N HIS A 110 5.01 -21.50 3.80
CA HIS A 110 3.97 -22.49 4.10
C HIS A 110 4.59 -23.88 4.28
N TYR A 111 4.71 -24.35 5.52
CA TYR A 111 5.29 -25.66 5.82
C TYR A 111 4.25 -26.77 5.77
N THR A 112 4.45 -27.76 4.89
CA THR A 112 3.54 -28.91 4.72
C THR A 112 4.08 -30.22 5.32
N GLY A 113 5.10 -30.16 6.21
CA GLY A 113 5.74 -31.36 6.74
C GLY A 113 6.84 -31.95 5.84
N SER A 114 7.01 -31.43 4.62
CA SER A 114 8.11 -31.77 3.72
C SER A 114 9.32 -30.86 3.92
N ARG A 115 10.54 -31.43 3.89
CA ARG A 115 11.82 -30.69 4.04
C ARG A 115 12.09 -29.68 2.92
N ILE A 116 11.31 -29.69 1.85
CA ILE A 116 11.34 -28.70 0.79
C ILE A 116 9.99 -28.00 0.80
N SER A 117 9.88 -26.88 1.53
CA SER A 117 8.73 -26.00 1.38
C SER A 117 8.86 -25.28 0.04
N THR A 118 8.17 -25.81 -0.97
CA THR A 118 8.01 -25.16 -2.28
C THR A 118 6.82 -24.20 -2.29
N LEU A 119 6.22 -23.96 -1.13
CA LEU A 119 4.97 -23.23 -0.97
C LEU A 119 5.17 -22.00 -0.07
N ALA A 120 4.56 -20.88 -0.47
CA ALA A 120 4.43 -19.70 0.36
C ALA A 120 2.95 -19.37 0.56
N TRP A 121 2.65 -18.60 1.61
CA TRP A 121 1.30 -18.15 1.85
C TRP A 121 0.90 -17.01 0.92
N ALA A 122 -0.36 -17.00 0.50
CA ALA A 122 -0.95 -15.91 -0.25
C ALA A 122 -2.39 -15.66 0.21
N VAL A 123 -2.88 -14.44 -0.02
CA VAL A 123 -4.24 -14.01 0.37
C VAL A 123 -5.02 -13.52 -0.84
N PHE A 124 -6.20 -14.09 -1.06
CA PHE A 124 -7.13 -13.63 -2.08
C PHE A 124 -7.80 -12.31 -1.69
N MET A 125 -7.62 -11.25 -2.46
CA MET A 125 -8.20 -9.94 -2.13
C MET A 125 -9.68 -9.79 -2.46
N ASN A 126 -10.32 -10.80 -3.07
CA ASN A 126 -11.78 -10.84 -3.22
C ASN A 126 -12.53 -11.49 -2.04
N SER A 127 -11.84 -12.29 -1.20
CA SER A 127 -12.47 -13.07 -0.13
C SER A 127 -11.74 -13.03 1.21
N GLY A 128 -10.47 -12.61 1.24
CA GLY A 128 -9.59 -12.72 2.40
C GLY A 128 -9.09 -14.14 2.65
N TYR A 129 -9.38 -15.09 1.75
CA TYR A 129 -9.00 -16.48 1.90
C TYR A 129 -7.48 -16.67 1.79
N MET A 130 -6.90 -17.32 2.80
CA MET A 130 -5.47 -17.63 2.90
C MET A 130 -5.20 -19.05 2.41
N TYR A 131 -4.15 -19.24 1.62
CA TYR A 131 -3.79 -20.55 1.09
C TYR A 131 -2.31 -20.65 0.71
N GLY A 132 -1.79 -21.87 0.64
CA GLY A 132 -0.43 -22.14 0.17
C GLY A 132 -0.37 -22.20 -1.36
N LYS A 133 0.66 -21.59 -1.95
CA LYS A 133 0.88 -21.59 -3.40
C LYS A 133 2.34 -21.86 -3.75
N SER A 134 2.58 -22.55 -4.87
CA SER A 134 3.93 -22.81 -5.40
C SER A 134 4.68 -21.50 -5.62
N MET A 135 5.88 -21.41 -5.04
CA MET A 135 6.73 -20.21 -5.07
C MET A 135 7.08 -19.75 -6.49
N GLY A 136 7.03 -20.62 -7.49
CA GLY A 136 7.23 -20.24 -8.90
C GLY A 136 6.01 -19.62 -9.59
N THR A 137 4.88 -19.47 -8.89
CA THR A 137 3.66 -18.89 -9.48
C THR A 137 3.77 -17.36 -9.48
N PRO A 138 3.49 -16.68 -10.61
CA PRO A 138 3.34 -15.24 -10.60
C PRO A 138 2.07 -14.83 -9.82
N LEU A 139 2.24 -14.14 -8.69
CA LEU A 139 1.14 -13.54 -7.92
C LEU A 139 1.42 -12.05 -7.64
N CYS A 140 0.38 -11.32 -7.24
CA CYS A 140 0.47 -9.87 -7.02
C CYS A 140 1.36 -9.54 -5.80
N VAL A 141 2.03 -8.39 -5.86
CA VAL A 141 2.93 -7.91 -4.80
C VAL A 141 2.47 -6.56 -4.28
N TRP A 142 2.25 -6.47 -2.97
CA TRP A 142 1.78 -5.25 -2.31
C TRP A 142 2.70 -4.84 -1.16
N PRO A 143 3.57 -3.84 -1.37
CA PRO A 143 4.55 -3.43 -0.37
C PRO A 143 3.94 -2.78 0.87
N VAL A 144 4.56 -3.08 2.02
CA VAL A 144 4.30 -2.44 3.31
C VAL A 144 5.61 -2.00 3.95
N ARG A 145 5.56 -0.99 4.82
CA ARG A 145 6.67 -0.60 5.69
C ARG A 145 6.19 -0.24 7.10
N GLY A 146 7.14 -0.23 8.04
CA GLY A 146 6.87 -0.13 9.46
C GLY A 146 6.56 -1.48 10.10
N GLY A 147 5.90 -1.42 11.27
CA GLY A 147 5.66 -2.59 12.11
C GLY A 147 6.87 -2.95 12.98
N ARG A 148 6.64 -3.72 14.04
CA ARG A 148 7.73 -4.23 14.87
C ARG A 148 8.49 -5.32 14.12
N PRO A 149 9.84 -5.38 14.22
CA PRO A 149 10.59 -6.49 13.67
C PRO A 149 10.18 -7.80 14.38
N GLY A 150 9.68 -8.77 13.62
CA GLY A 150 9.63 -10.17 14.01
C GLY A 150 8.43 -10.59 14.86
N MET A 151 7.44 -11.19 14.20
CA MET A 151 6.85 -12.46 14.64
C MET A 151 6.51 -13.28 13.39
N ALA A 152 7.54 -13.86 12.79
CA ALA A 152 7.33 -15.03 11.93
C ALA A 152 6.81 -16.15 12.86
N GLN A 153 5.53 -16.52 12.70
CA GLN A 153 4.96 -17.76 13.21
C GLN A 153 4.94 -18.78 12.08
#